data_AF-A0A3L7RF14-F1
#
_entry.id   AF-A0A3L7RF14-F1
#
_cell.length_a   1.000
_cell.length_b   1.000
_cell.length_c   1.000
_cell.angle_alpha   90.00
_cell.angle_beta   90.00
_cell.angle_gamma   90.00
#
_symmetry.space_group_name_H-M   'P 1'
#
loop_
_entity.id
_entity.type
_entity.pdbx_description
1 polymer ?
#
loop_
_entity_poly.entity_id
_entity_poly.type
_entity_poly.pdbx_seq_one_letter_code
_entity_poly.pdbx_strand_id
1 'polypeptide(L)'
;INSNGTLYFRANDGVRGAELWKSDGSSGGTSIVSDIRGGTLGALPNSVTNVGGTIYFTADDGIHGTEIWKSNGTSAGTVLVRDLIAGAVSSSPRYLTNVNGTLFFAASTSANGFELWKTNGTSAGTVMVKDILPGTGHSAPSGLMNIGGVLYFIASNGTNGRELWRSNGTAAGTTMVRDIRPGGSNSGISGITNINGKLYFQANDGASGFELWRSDGTSAGTVLVKDISAGSSNSYPVSLTNINGTLYFTATTAANGRELWKSNGTASGTVLVKDIRSGSIGSMPRELTNVGGVLYFVADNGVNGEELWKSNGTSAGTLLVKDVEPGAASSSPVYLTNVSGTLYFTARTASQGYELWKSNGTSAGTVLVKDISPGTRSSNVAGLQNVNGTLYFIADDGVSGYEIWKSDGTSSGTILVDDISGDSGNSAPKTMLVVGTRLYVVASTNANGLELFSLDLSVL
;
A
#
# COMPACT_ATOMS: atom_id res chain seq x y z
N ILE A 1 -10.87 -6.27 5.94
CA ILE A 1 -9.84 -7.34 5.98
C ILE A 1 -10.52 -8.71 5.90
N ASN A 2 -9.90 -9.69 5.24
CA ASN A 2 -10.41 -11.07 5.20
C ASN A 2 -9.91 -11.88 6.41
N SER A 3 -10.79 -12.67 7.01
CA SER A 3 -10.42 -13.77 7.92
C SER A 3 -11.28 -14.99 7.63
N ASN A 4 -10.64 -16.07 7.20
CA ASN A 4 -11.28 -17.36 6.90
C ASN A 4 -12.50 -17.27 5.96
N GLY A 5 -12.44 -16.39 4.96
CA GLY A 5 -13.52 -16.21 3.98
C GLY A 5 -14.62 -15.24 4.42
N THR A 6 -14.52 -14.66 5.62
CA THR A 6 -15.40 -13.59 6.09
C THR A 6 -14.70 -12.24 5.97
N LEU A 7 -15.39 -11.26 5.37
CA LEU A 7 -14.94 -9.88 5.34
C LEU A 7 -15.30 -9.18 6.65
N TYR A 8 -14.31 -8.55 7.29
CA TYR A 8 -14.49 -7.65 8.44
C TYR A 8 -14.19 -6.22 8.04
N PHE A 9 -15.08 -5.29 8.39
CA PHE A 9 -15.04 -3.91 7.95
C PHE A 9 -15.79 -2.98 8.91
N ARG A 10 -15.55 -1.67 8.78
CA ARG A 10 -16.31 -0.64 9.49
C ARG A 10 -17.53 -0.25 8.65
N ALA A 11 -18.71 -0.22 9.26
CA ALA A 11 -19.93 0.28 8.62
C ALA A 11 -20.87 0.95 9.62
N ASN A 12 -21.76 1.80 9.11
CA ASN A 12 -22.78 2.52 9.88
C ASN A 12 -24.15 2.25 9.25
N ASP A 13 -25.10 1.75 10.04
CA ASP A 13 -26.48 1.45 9.61
C ASP A 13 -27.45 2.62 9.80
N GLY A 14 -26.95 3.79 10.18
CA GLY A 14 -27.74 4.98 10.48
C GLY A 14 -28.42 4.95 11.87
N VAL A 15 -28.34 3.83 12.59
CA VAL A 15 -29.00 3.64 13.90
C VAL A 15 -27.96 3.54 15.03
N ARG A 16 -26.89 2.77 14.82
CA ARG A 16 -25.87 2.41 15.84
C ARG A 16 -24.52 3.08 15.61
N GLY A 17 -24.48 4.09 14.72
CA GLY A 17 -23.22 4.72 14.34
C GLY A 17 -22.27 3.72 13.66
N ALA A 18 -20.99 4.08 13.55
CA ALA A 18 -20.03 3.22 12.86
C ALA A 18 -19.44 2.16 13.80
N GLU A 19 -19.66 0.89 13.46
CA GLU A 19 -19.31 -0.28 14.27
C GLU A 19 -18.53 -1.32 13.45
N LEU A 20 -18.12 -2.42 14.09
CA LEU A 20 -17.45 -3.53 13.40
C LEU A 20 -18.51 -4.45 12.80
N TRP A 21 -18.41 -4.67 11.49
CA TRP A 21 -19.32 -5.51 10.71
C TRP A 21 -18.57 -6.70 10.11
N LYS A 22 -19.33 -7.75 9.83
CA LYS A 22 -18.87 -8.92 9.09
C LYS A 22 -19.81 -9.23 7.92
N SER A 23 -19.26 -9.87 6.89
CA SER A 23 -20.02 -10.30 5.73
C SER A 23 -19.39 -11.55 5.07
N ASP A 24 -20.22 -12.53 4.75
CA ASP A 24 -19.92 -13.58 3.75
C ASP A 24 -20.39 -13.17 2.32
N GLY A 25 -20.84 -11.91 2.21
CA GLY A 25 -21.36 -11.22 1.03
C GLY A 25 -22.84 -11.50 0.76
N SER A 26 -23.51 -12.36 1.52
CA SER A 26 -24.97 -12.50 1.42
C SER A 26 -25.63 -11.45 2.30
N SER A 27 -26.86 -11.06 1.98
CA SER A 27 -27.64 -10.16 2.84
C SER A 27 -27.83 -10.75 4.24
N GLY A 28 -28.13 -12.06 4.34
CA GLY A 28 -28.30 -12.76 5.61
C GLY A 28 -27.00 -12.95 6.41
N GLY A 29 -25.85 -13.06 5.74
CA GLY A 29 -24.53 -13.17 6.37
C GLY A 29 -23.84 -11.83 6.62
N THR A 30 -24.46 -10.71 6.25
CA THR A 30 -23.97 -9.35 6.52
C THR A 30 -24.61 -8.80 7.78
N SER A 31 -23.81 -8.57 8.81
CA SER A 31 -24.31 -8.15 10.12
C SER A 31 -23.27 -7.42 10.95
N ILE A 32 -23.74 -6.59 11.87
CA ILE A 32 -22.91 -6.05 12.95
C ILE A 32 -22.34 -7.21 13.79
N VAL A 33 -21.06 -7.12 14.13
CA VAL A 33 -20.41 -8.11 14.99
C VAL A 33 -20.79 -7.87 16.45
N SER A 34 -20.68 -6.62 16.88
CA SER A 34 -21.09 -6.14 18.21
C SER A 34 -21.36 -4.63 18.13
N ASP A 35 -22.35 -4.15 18.89
CA ASP A 35 -22.64 -2.73 19.09
C ASP A 35 -21.80 -2.25 20.28
N ILE A 36 -20.56 -1.83 20.01
CA ILE A 36 -19.57 -1.52 21.05
C ILE A 36 -19.93 -0.20 21.74
N ARG A 37 -20.38 0.81 20.98
CA ARG A 37 -20.85 2.08 21.52
C ARG A 37 -22.25 2.39 20.99
N GLY A 38 -23.24 2.13 21.84
CA GLY A 38 -24.64 2.37 21.51
C GLY A 38 -24.94 3.82 21.09
N GLY A 39 -25.93 3.95 20.21
CA GLY A 39 -26.40 5.23 19.68
C GLY A 39 -25.67 5.65 18.39
N THR A 40 -25.93 6.87 17.91
CA THR A 40 -25.49 7.30 16.58
C THR A 40 -24.00 7.64 16.46
N LEU A 41 -23.27 7.70 17.58
CA LEU A 41 -21.83 7.99 17.58
C LEU A 41 -21.01 6.79 17.08
N GLY A 42 -21.33 5.58 17.55
CA GLY A 42 -20.61 4.35 17.25
C GLY A 42 -19.15 4.33 17.74
N ALA A 43 -18.53 3.16 17.69
CA ALA A 43 -17.18 2.93 18.23
C ALA A 43 -16.02 3.26 17.28
N LEU A 44 -16.33 3.65 16.03
CA LEU A 44 -15.36 4.10 15.01
C LEU A 44 -14.19 3.13 14.78
N PRO A 45 -14.43 1.82 14.55
CA PRO A 45 -13.36 0.84 14.46
C PRO A 45 -12.37 1.14 13.32
N ASN A 46 -11.07 1.00 13.60
CA ASN A 46 -10.01 1.26 12.63
C ASN A 46 -8.85 0.27 12.77
N SER A 47 -7.88 0.31 11.84
CA SER A 47 -6.68 -0.53 11.85
C SER A 47 -6.95 -2.04 11.95
N VAL A 48 -8.03 -2.50 11.29
CA VAL A 48 -8.51 -3.89 11.41
C VAL A 48 -7.46 -4.89 10.90
N THR A 49 -6.94 -5.72 11.79
CA THR A 49 -5.79 -6.61 11.59
C THR A 49 -6.15 -8.04 11.99
N ASN A 50 -5.83 -9.01 11.14
CA ASN A 50 -6.04 -10.43 11.42
C ASN A 50 -4.78 -11.06 12.05
N VAL A 51 -4.94 -11.67 13.22
CA VAL A 51 -3.90 -12.39 13.94
C VAL A 51 -4.40 -13.81 14.20
N GLY A 52 -4.04 -14.75 13.33
CA GLY A 52 -4.37 -16.17 13.50
C GLY A 52 -5.87 -16.46 13.59
N GLY A 53 -6.72 -15.68 12.89
CA GLY A 53 -8.18 -15.80 12.93
C GLY A 53 -8.87 -14.88 13.93
N THR A 54 -8.13 -14.29 14.88
CA THR A 54 -8.65 -13.24 15.76
C THR A 54 -8.51 -11.88 15.10
N ILE A 55 -9.60 -11.10 15.08
CA ILE A 55 -9.62 -9.74 14.54
C ILE A 55 -9.24 -8.77 15.63
N TYR A 56 -8.16 -8.02 15.44
CA TYR A 56 -7.76 -6.90 16.30
C TYR A 56 -8.04 -5.58 15.60
N PHE A 57 -8.48 -4.58 16.35
CA PHE A 57 -8.82 -3.27 15.83
C PHE A 57 -8.80 -2.24 16.96
N THR A 58 -8.82 -0.96 16.61
CA THR A 58 -8.97 0.13 17.58
C THR A 58 -10.42 0.57 17.64
N ALA A 59 -10.99 0.81 18.81
CA ALA A 59 -12.36 1.33 18.95
C ALA A 59 -12.56 2.07 20.28
N ASP A 60 -13.58 2.94 20.33
CA ASP A 60 -13.99 3.73 21.52
C ASP A 60 -15.42 3.37 21.95
N ASP A 61 -15.57 2.75 23.11
CA ASP A 61 -16.90 2.41 23.68
C ASP A 61 -17.58 3.59 24.40
N GLY A 62 -16.96 4.77 24.39
CA GLY A 62 -17.43 5.96 25.11
C GLY A 62 -17.10 5.97 26.60
N ILE A 63 -16.44 4.92 27.12
CA ILE A 63 -16.04 4.77 28.52
C ILE A 63 -14.52 4.77 28.65
N HIS A 64 -13.81 4.07 27.76
CA HIS A 64 -12.36 3.85 27.84
C HIS A 64 -11.56 4.65 26.80
N GLY A 65 -12.21 5.47 25.98
CA GLY A 65 -11.58 6.11 24.83
C GLY A 65 -11.15 5.08 23.77
N THR A 66 -10.38 5.52 22.75
CA THR A 66 -9.90 4.59 21.71
C THR A 66 -8.79 3.67 22.22
N GLU A 67 -9.07 2.37 22.27
CA GLU A 67 -8.19 1.33 22.79
C GLU A 67 -8.09 0.12 21.84
N ILE A 68 -7.29 -0.89 22.18
CA ILE A 68 -7.21 -2.15 21.42
C ILE A 68 -8.37 -3.08 21.81
N TRP A 69 -9.12 -3.51 20.80
CA TRP A 69 -10.19 -4.50 20.89
C TRP A 69 -9.83 -5.75 20.11
N LYS A 70 -10.45 -6.87 20.49
CA LYS A 70 -10.40 -8.11 19.74
C LYS A 70 -11.79 -8.65 19.48
N SER A 71 -11.93 -9.43 18.41
CA SER A 71 -13.15 -10.16 18.07
C SER A 71 -12.84 -11.52 17.44
N ASN A 72 -13.67 -12.52 17.75
CA ASN A 72 -13.73 -13.78 17.02
C ASN A 72 -14.88 -13.82 15.98
N GLY A 73 -15.52 -12.68 15.71
CA GLY A 73 -16.68 -12.57 14.83
C GLY A 73 -18.04 -12.76 15.49
N THR A 74 -18.09 -12.82 16.83
CA THR A 74 -19.34 -12.84 17.61
C THR A 74 -19.40 -11.65 18.57
N SER A 75 -20.60 -11.25 18.98
CA SER A 75 -20.75 -10.18 19.96
C SER A 75 -20.09 -10.53 21.30
N ALA A 76 -20.32 -11.75 21.81
CA ALA A 76 -19.71 -12.21 23.06
C ALA A 76 -18.17 -12.31 23.01
N GLY A 77 -17.61 -12.60 21.84
CA GLY A 77 -16.15 -12.62 21.64
C GLY A 77 -15.55 -11.28 21.27
N THR A 78 -16.35 -10.22 21.19
CA THR A 78 -15.89 -8.85 20.91
C THR A 78 -15.69 -8.11 22.22
N VAL A 79 -14.43 -7.92 22.60
CA VAL A 79 -14.08 -7.42 23.93
C VAL A 79 -12.89 -6.47 23.87
N LEU A 80 -12.90 -5.48 24.77
CA LEU A 80 -11.74 -4.67 25.08
C LEU A 80 -10.60 -5.59 25.54
N VAL A 81 -9.42 -5.44 24.94
CA VAL A 81 -8.26 -6.26 25.33
C VAL A 81 -7.69 -5.75 26.64
N ARG A 82 -7.49 -4.44 26.73
CA ARG A 82 -7.04 -3.72 27.92
C ARG A 82 -7.28 -2.23 27.76
N ASP A 83 -7.81 -1.61 28.79
CA ASP A 83 -7.71 -0.15 28.97
C ASP A 83 -6.30 0.19 29.47
N LEU A 84 -5.53 0.91 28.65
CA LEU A 84 -4.18 1.34 29.01
C LEU A 84 -4.16 2.61 29.86
N ILE A 85 -5.21 3.44 29.79
CA ILE A 85 -5.34 4.67 30.57
C ILE A 85 -6.74 4.72 31.19
N ALA A 86 -6.81 4.39 32.48
CA ALA A 86 -8.07 4.33 33.22
C ALA A 86 -9.04 5.50 32.91
N GLY A 87 -10.21 5.17 32.36
CA GLY A 87 -11.28 6.10 32.03
C GLY A 87 -11.28 6.52 30.56
N ALA A 88 -11.93 7.64 30.23
CA ALA A 88 -12.24 7.98 28.83
C ALA A 88 -11.06 8.51 28.00
N VAL A 89 -9.83 8.42 28.50
CA VAL A 89 -8.64 8.96 27.82
C VAL A 89 -8.04 7.87 26.94
N SER A 90 -7.95 8.15 25.64
CA SER A 90 -7.37 7.19 24.68
C SER A 90 -5.85 7.03 24.82
N SER A 91 -5.37 5.79 24.78
CA SER A 91 -3.96 5.43 24.57
C SER A 91 -3.47 5.57 23.11
N SER A 92 -4.40 5.93 22.21
CA SER A 92 -4.21 6.15 20.78
C SER A 92 -3.42 5.03 20.06
N PRO A 93 -3.84 3.75 20.11
CA PRO A 93 -3.09 2.67 19.48
C PRO A 93 -2.97 2.83 17.96
N ARG A 94 -1.78 2.58 17.40
CA ARG A 94 -1.48 2.77 15.97
C ARG A 94 -0.56 1.68 15.43
N TYR A 95 -0.54 1.54 14.10
CA TYR A 95 0.37 0.63 13.37
C TYR A 95 0.27 -0.84 13.80
N LEU A 96 -0.95 -1.33 14.02
CA LEU A 96 -1.24 -2.71 14.40
C LEU A 96 -0.58 -3.69 13.40
N THR A 97 0.36 -4.49 13.90
CA THR A 97 1.20 -5.38 13.07
C THR A 97 1.27 -6.75 13.71
N ASN A 98 0.88 -7.78 12.95
CA ASN A 98 0.99 -9.18 13.37
C ASN A 98 2.44 -9.68 13.17
N VAL A 99 3.05 -10.17 14.25
CA VAL A 99 4.34 -10.87 14.23
C VAL A 99 4.14 -12.24 14.87
N ASN A 100 4.03 -13.28 14.02
CA ASN A 100 3.90 -14.68 14.44
C ASN A 100 2.82 -14.92 15.52
N GLY A 101 1.65 -14.28 15.39
CA GLY A 101 0.54 -14.46 16.33
C GLY A 101 0.53 -13.50 17.53
N THR A 102 1.55 -12.65 17.67
CA THR A 102 1.57 -11.54 18.63
C THR A 102 1.28 -10.24 17.89
N LEU A 103 0.35 -9.42 18.40
CA LEU A 103 0.08 -8.11 17.85
C LEU A 103 1.02 -7.07 18.47
N PHE A 104 1.74 -6.34 17.64
CA PHE A 104 2.55 -5.18 18.02
C PHE A 104 1.87 -3.89 17.58
N PHE A 105 2.02 -2.82 18.36
CA PHE A 105 1.44 -1.52 18.08
C PHE A 105 2.19 -0.41 18.84
N ALA A 106 2.02 0.84 18.39
CA ALA A 106 2.44 2.01 19.15
C ALA A 106 1.27 2.51 20.01
N ALA A 107 1.50 2.86 21.27
CA ALA A 107 0.51 3.47 22.16
C ALA A 107 1.18 4.30 23.25
N SER A 108 0.44 5.20 23.88
CA SER A 108 0.90 6.04 25.00
C SER A 108 0.08 5.81 26.27
N THR A 109 0.66 6.17 27.41
CA THR A 109 -0.02 6.22 28.71
C THR A 109 0.20 7.57 29.38
N SER A 110 -0.33 7.79 30.59
CA SER A 110 0.00 9.00 31.35
C SER A 110 1.44 9.02 31.89
N ALA A 111 2.04 7.84 32.11
CA ALA A 111 3.41 7.70 32.61
C ALA A 111 4.45 7.68 31.48
N ASN A 112 4.04 7.28 30.27
CA ASN A 112 4.93 7.07 29.13
C ASN A 112 4.33 7.66 27.85
N GLY A 113 5.16 8.30 27.02
CA GLY A 113 4.72 8.73 25.69
C GLY A 113 4.47 7.56 24.74
N PHE A 114 4.55 7.81 23.43
CA PHE A 114 4.29 6.77 22.43
C PHE A 114 5.46 5.81 22.39
N GLU A 115 5.21 4.59 22.85
CA GLU A 115 6.20 3.52 22.95
C GLU A 115 5.73 2.25 22.22
N LEU A 116 6.60 1.25 22.10
CA LEU A 116 6.26 -0.02 21.48
C LEU A 116 5.55 -0.94 22.49
N TRP A 117 4.35 -1.36 22.16
CA TRP A 117 3.53 -2.29 22.93
C TRP A 117 3.28 -3.59 22.16
N LYS A 118 2.93 -4.64 22.92
CA LYS A 118 2.47 -5.90 22.35
C LYS A 118 1.26 -6.45 23.12
N THR A 119 0.49 -7.30 22.46
CA THR A 119 -0.57 -8.10 23.10
C THR A 119 -0.69 -9.49 22.49
N ASN A 120 -1.04 -10.46 23.33
CA ASN A 120 -1.51 -11.79 22.93
C ASN A 120 -3.06 -11.90 22.98
N GLY A 121 -3.75 -10.77 23.17
CA GLY A 121 -5.21 -10.71 23.29
C GLY A 121 -5.75 -10.83 24.71
N THR A 122 -4.89 -10.79 25.72
CA THR A 122 -5.30 -10.74 27.14
C THR A 122 -4.83 -9.45 27.79
N SER A 123 -5.51 -8.99 28.84
CA SER A 123 -5.08 -7.82 29.59
C SER A 123 -3.68 -8.01 30.18
N ALA A 124 -3.40 -9.18 30.78
CA ALA A 124 -2.09 -9.52 31.35
C ALA A 124 -0.97 -9.59 30.30
N GLY A 125 -1.28 -10.07 29.09
CA GLY A 125 -0.33 -10.13 27.99
C GLY A 125 -0.21 -8.83 27.18
N THR A 126 -1.00 -7.81 27.52
CA THR A 126 -0.89 -6.46 26.93
C THR A 126 0.09 -5.65 27.74
N VAL A 127 1.31 -5.51 27.23
CA VAL A 127 2.42 -4.89 27.95
C VAL A 127 3.29 -4.06 27.02
N MET A 128 3.93 -3.04 27.59
CA MET A 128 4.98 -2.30 26.91
C MET A 128 6.15 -3.25 26.67
N VAL A 129 6.70 -3.26 25.46
CA VAL A 129 7.84 -4.09 25.11
C VAL A 129 9.12 -3.49 25.71
N LYS A 130 9.28 -2.19 25.57
CA LYS A 130 10.38 -1.39 26.11
C LYS A 130 9.97 0.08 26.15
N ASP A 131 10.34 0.76 27.24
CA ASP A 131 10.33 2.22 27.33
C ASP A 131 11.59 2.73 26.62
N ILE A 132 11.47 3.01 25.32
CA ILE A 132 12.64 3.36 24.48
C ILE A 132 13.12 4.78 24.80
N LEU A 133 12.18 5.70 25.02
CA LEU A 133 12.45 7.04 25.53
C LEU A 133 11.84 7.18 26.94
N PRO A 134 12.65 7.07 28.01
CA PRO A 134 12.13 7.02 29.37
C PRO A 134 11.26 8.20 29.78
N GLY A 135 10.22 7.90 30.57
CA GLY A 135 9.29 8.88 31.11
C GLY A 135 8.26 9.35 30.09
N THR A 136 7.83 10.61 30.17
CA THR A 136 6.73 11.15 29.34
C THR A 136 7.14 11.49 27.90
N GLY A 137 8.39 11.26 27.52
CA GLY A 137 8.86 11.44 26.14
C GLY A 137 8.26 10.40 25.19
N HIS A 138 8.25 10.70 23.89
CA HIS A 138 7.74 9.80 22.85
C HIS A 138 8.90 9.24 22.00
N SER A 139 9.13 7.93 22.03
CA SER A 139 10.01 7.30 21.02
C SER A 139 9.38 7.30 19.61
N ALA A 140 8.06 7.47 19.54
CA ALA A 140 7.23 7.55 18.34
C ALA A 140 7.50 6.40 17.34
N PRO A 141 7.25 5.13 17.72
CA PRO A 141 7.37 4.00 16.80
C PRO A 141 6.47 4.16 15.58
N SER A 142 7.02 3.99 14.38
CA SER A 142 6.26 3.98 13.13
C SER A 142 6.85 3.00 12.12
N GLY A 143 6.12 2.74 11.03
CA GLY A 143 6.61 1.87 9.96
C GLY A 143 6.86 0.44 10.45
N LEU A 144 6.03 -0.03 11.38
CA LEU A 144 6.12 -1.38 11.93
C LEU A 144 5.95 -2.41 10.80
N MET A 145 6.88 -3.35 10.71
CA MET A 145 6.91 -4.38 9.69
C MET A 145 7.44 -5.69 10.26
N ASN A 146 6.75 -6.79 9.98
CA ASN A 146 7.22 -8.14 10.30
C ASN A 146 8.09 -8.69 9.17
N ILE A 147 9.31 -9.11 9.48
CA ILE A 147 10.20 -9.80 8.55
C ILE A 147 10.76 -11.05 9.22
N GLY A 148 10.33 -12.22 8.75
CA GLY A 148 10.81 -13.49 9.27
C GLY A 148 10.57 -13.69 10.77
N GLY A 149 9.57 -13.02 11.35
CA GLY A 149 9.28 -13.07 12.80
C GLY A 149 10.01 -12.03 13.65
N VAL A 150 10.76 -11.13 13.03
CA VAL A 150 11.38 -9.97 13.70
C VAL A 150 10.59 -8.72 13.32
N LEU A 151 10.23 -7.91 14.32
CA LEU A 151 9.61 -6.62 14.08
C LEU A 151 10.69 -5.59 13.78
N TYR A 152 10.57 -4.86 12.67
CA TYR A 152 11.35 -3.68 12.35
C TYR A 152 10.47 -2.44 12.40
N PHE A 153 11.02 -1.32 12.87
CA PHE A 153 10.30 -0.05 13.00
C PHE A 153 11.27 1.12 13.13
N ILE A 154 10.75 2.34 13.05
CA ILE A 154 11.51 3.58 13.23
C ILE A 154 11.16 4.19 14.59
N ALA A 155 12.16 4.52 15.41
CA ALA A 155 11.98 5.15 16.72
C ALA A 155 13.21 5.97 17.17
N SER A 156 13.03 6.86 18.14
CA SER A 156 14.11 7.61 18.81
C SER A 156 14.22 7.22 20.28
N ASN A 157 15.44 7.20 20.83
CA ASN A 157 15.71 7.03 22.26
C ASN A 157 16.04 8.35 22.96
N GLY A 158 15.78 9.50 22.31
CA GLY A 158 16.07 10.84 22.83
C GLY A 158 17.54 11.28 22.73
N THR A 159 18.50 10.36 22.57
CA THR A 159 19.91 10.68 22.33
C THR A 159 20.27 10.58 20.85
N ASN A 160 19.78 9.53 20.21
CA ASN A 160 19.81 9.31 18.78
C ASN A 160 18.46 9.73 18.20
N GLY A 161 18.47 10.29 17.00
CA GLY A 161 17.25 10.60 16.27
C GLY A 161 16.39 9.36 15.97
N ARG A 162 15.41 9.54 15.10
CA ARG A 162 14.55 8.45 14.61
C ARG A 162 15.35 7.58 13.64
N GLU A 163 15.72 6.39 14.12
CA GLU A 163 16.58 5.42 13.44
C GLU A 163 15.88 4.07 13.23
N LEU A 164 16.53 3.12 12.57
CA LEU A 164 16.01 1.76 12.41
C LEU A 164 16.17 0.97 13.71
N TRP A 165 15.08 0.39 14.20
CA TRP A 165 15.05 -0.50 15.35
C TRP A 165 14.53 -1.89 14.96
N ARG A 166 14.90 -2.88 15.78
CA ARG A 166 14.35 -4.22 15.72
C ARG A 166 13.86 -4.69 17.09
N SER A 167 12.88 -5.59 17.09
CA SER A 167 12.37 -6.25 18.30
C SER A 167 12.02 -7.71 18.04
N ASN A 168 12.33 -8.57 19.00
CA ASN A 168 11.81 -9.94 19.11
C ASN A 168 10.62 -10.05 20.09
N GLY A 169 10.08 -8.92 20.56
CA GLY A 169 9.01 -8.87 21.55
C GLY A 169 9.46 -8.84 23.01
N THR A 170 10.75 -8.76 23.29
CA THR A 170 11.28 -8.57 24.65
C THR A 170 12.00 -7.23 24.78
N ALA A 171 12.10 -6.69 26.00
CA ALA A 171 12.85 -5.47 26.25
C ALA A 171 14.33 -5.60 25.83
N ALA A 172 14.96 -6.73 26.17
CA ALA A 172 16.36 -7.01 25.84
C ALA A 172 16.59 -7.15 24.32
N GLY A 173 15.66 -7.78 23.61
CA GLY A 173 15.72 -7.91 22.15
C GLY A 173 15.24 -6.69 21.38
N THR A 174 14.81 -5.62 22.06
CA THR A 174 14.40 -4.36 21.44
C THR A 174 15.57 -3.38 21.42
N THR A 175 16.20 -3.25 20.26
CA THR A 175 17.49 -2.56 20.09
C THR A 175 17.52 -1.75 18.80
N MET A 176 18.22 -0.62 18.83
CA MET A 176 18.56 0.12 17.62
C MET A 176 19.46 -0.76 16.76
N VAL A 177 19.15 -0.85 15.48
CA VAL A 177 19.94 -1.63 14.53
C VAL A 177 21.26 -0.90 14.26
N ARG A 178 21.18 0.39 13.92
CA ARG A 178 22.33 1.28 13.70
C ARG A 178 21.88 2.73 13.88
N ASP A 179 22.75 3.53 14.47
CA ASP A 179 22.65 4.99 14.42
C ASP A 179 23.18 5.45 13.04
N ILE A 180 22.29 5.59 12.06
CA ILE A 180 22.70 5.92 10.68
C ILE A 180 23.16 7.37 10.62
N ARG A 181 22.43 8.27 11.28
CA ARG A 181 22.80 9.69 11.39
C ARG A 181 23.23 10.00 12.82
N PRO A 182 24.56 10.08 13.08
CA PRO A 182 25.07 10.25 14.43
C PRO A 182 24.43 11.41 15.21
N GLY A 183 24.04 11.13 16.45
CA GLY A 183 23.49 12.11 17.39
C GLY A 183 21.97 12.30 17.28
N GLY A 184 21.45 13.42 17.78
CA GLY A 184 20.01 13.63 17.93
C GLY A 184 19.21 13.90 16.65
N SER A 185 19.85 13.83 15.47
CA SER A 185 19.19 14.09 14.18
C SER A 185 18.62 12.81 13.58
N ASN A 186 17.46 12.89 12.93
CA ASN A 186 16.84 11.74 12.26
C ASN A 186 17.59 11.39 10.96
N SER A 187 17.78 10.10 10.70
CA SER A 187 18.22 9.60 9.38
C SER A 187 17.13 9.65 8.30
N GLY A 188 15.87 9.89 8.69
CA GLY A 188 14.77 10.10 7.75
C GLY A 188 14.41 8.86 6.93
N ILE A 189 14.50 7.68 7.54
CA ILE A 189 14.20 6.40 6.88
C ILE A 189 12.80 6.41 6.27
N SER A 190 12.71 6.03 5.00
CA SER A 190 11.44 5.88 4.29
C SER A 190 11.52 4.82 3.19
N GLY A 191 10.36 4.37 2.68
CA GLY A 191 10.28 3.41 1.58
C GLY A 191 10.88 2.04 1.93
N ILE A 192 10.68 1.56 3.16
CA ILE A 192 11.23 0.27 3.61
C ILE A 192 10.61 -0.87 2.80
N THR A 193 11.44 -1.61 2.08
CA THR A 193 11.06 -2.79 1.29
C THR A 193 11.90 -4.00 1.73
N ASN A 194 11.22 -5.11 2.03
CA ASN A 194 11.86 -6.39 2.30
C ASN A 194 12.17 -7.13 0.99
N ILE A 195 13.42 -7.52 0.79
CA ILE A 195 13.89 -8.29 -0.36
C ILE A 195 14.73 -9.45 0.15
N ASN A 196 14.16 -10.66 0.11
CA ASN A 196 14.82 -11.90 0.53
C ASN A 196 15.42 -11.81 1.95
N GLY A 197 14.69 -11.19 2.89
CA GLY A 197 15.11 -11.04 4.29
C GLY A 197 16.04 -9.86 4.56
N LYS A 198 16.37 -9.06 3.54
CA LYS A 198 17.11 -7.80 3.71
C LYS A 198 16.20 -6.61 3.49
N LEU A 199 16.36 -5.59 4.32
CA LEU A 199 15.68 -4.32 4.21
C LEU A 199 16.41 -3.41 3.23
N TYR A 200 15.68 -2.79 2.31
CA TYR A 200 16.17 -1.69 1.48
C TYR A 200 15.30 -0.47 1.72
N PHE A 201 15.92 0.70 1.84
CA PHE A 201 15.24 1.94 2.19
C PHE A 201 16.09 3.15 1.82
N GLN A 202 15.47 4.32 1.79
CA GLN A 202 16.18 5.58 1.74
C GLN A 202 16.60 6.00 3.15
N ALA A 203 17.81 6.53 3.33
CA ALA A 203 18.24 7.17 4.58
C ALA A 203 19.36 8.19 4.34
N ASN A 204 19.58 9.08 5.31
CA ASN A 204 20.63 10.10 5.31
C ASN A 204 21.51 9.98 6.55
N ASP A 205 22.81 9.80 6.35
CA ASP A 205 23.83 9.68 7.41
C ASP A 205 24.43 11.03 7.86
N GLY A 206 24.01 12.13 7.24
CA GLY A 206 24.53 13.48 7.46
C GLY A 206 25.74 13.85 6.59
N ALA A 207 26.30 12.90 5.83
CA ALA A 207 27.47 13.11 4.96
C ALA A 207 27.13 12.90 3.48
N SER A 208 26.30 11.90 3.18
CA SER A 208 25.99 11.40 1.83
C SER A 208 24.60 11.81 1.33
N GLY A 209 23.84 12.60 2.11
CA GLY A 209 22.45 12.92 1.78
C GLY A 209 21.51 11.70 1.79
N PHE A 210 20.31 11.83 1.22
CA PHE A 210 19.32 10.76 1.12
C PHE A 210 19.66 9.79 -0.02
N GLU A 211 20.13 8.61 0.36
CA GLU A 211 20.68 7.60 -0.56
C GLU A 211 20.07 6.21 -0.31
N LEU A 212 20.45 5.22 -1.13
CA LEU A 212 19.96 3.85 -0.99
C LEU A 212 20.76 3.12 0.09
N TRP A 213 20.06 2.68 1.14
CA TRP A 213 20.61 1.89 2.23
C TRP A 213 20.05 0.48 2.22
N ARG A 214 20.80 -0.44 2.84
CA ARG A 214 20.36 -1.80 3.11
C ARG A 214 20.68 -2.21 4.54
N SER A 215 19.85 -3.06 5.14
CA SER A 215 20.11 -3.74 6.41
C SER A 215 19.78 -5.23 6.36
N ASP A 216 20.56 -6.05 7.04
CA ASP A 216 20.24 -7.45 7.39
C ASP A 216 19.72 -7.59 8.83
N GLY A 217 19.44 -6.47 9.48
CA GLY A 217 19.02 -6.40 10.88
C GLY A 217 20.17 -6.25 11.88
N THR A 218 21.43 -6.29 11.45
CA THR A 218 22.60 -6.02 12.29
C THR A 218 23.20 -4.63 12.02
N SER A 219 23.95 -4.08 12.98
CA SER A 219 24.65 -2.81 12.78
C SER A 219 25.67 -2.89 11.63
N ALA A 220 26.46 -3.97 11.60
CA ALA A 220 27.48 -4.21 10.58
C ALA A 220 26.89 -4.40 9.17
N GLY A 221 25.75 -5.08 9.06
CA GLY A 221 25.05 -5.29 7.79
C GLY A 221 24.13 -4.13 7.39
N THR A 222 24.04 -3.07 8.19
CA THR A 222 23.31 -1.85 7.86
C THR A 222 24.25 -0.86 7.20
N VAL A 223 24.22 -0.74 5.88
CA VAL A 223 25.23 -0.01 5.10
C VAL A 223 24.62 0.81 3.98
N LEU A 224 25.26 1.93 3.65
CA LEU A 224 25.04 2.66 2.41
C LEU A 224 25.35 1.72 1.25
N VAL A 225 24.39 1.52 0.35
CA VAL A 225 24.59 0.66 -0.83
C VAL A 225 25.47 1.40 -1.83
N LYS A 226 25.16 2.67 -2.09
CA LYS A 226 25.94 3.57 -2.95
C LYS A 226 25.56 5.01 -2.63
N ASP A 227 26.57 5.88 -2.58
CA ASP A 227 26.39 7.33 -2.70
C ASP A 227 26.11 7.65 -4.18
N ILE A 228 24.84 7.69 -4.57
CA ILE A 228 24.43 7.89 -5.98
C ILE A 228 24.65 9.36 -6.37
N SER A 229 24.29 10.29 -5.48
CA SER A 229 24.55 11.72 -5.64
C SER A 229 25.67 12.17 -4.69
N ALA A 230 26.91 12.02 -5.17
CA ALA A 230 28.14 12.22 -4.38
C ALA A 230 28.10 13.41 -3.39
N GLY A 231 28.50 13.13 -2.15
CA GLY A 231 28.58 14.12 -1.06
C GLY A 231 27.20 14.39 -0.43
N SER A 232 26.97 15.59 0.09
CA SER A 232 25.74 15.88 0.85
C SER A 232 24.47 16.07 0.00
N SER A 233 24.52 15.72 -1.28
CA SER A 233 23.39 15.84 -2.20
C SER A 233 22.46 14.64 -2.05
N ASN A 234 21.19 14.81 -2.40
CA ASN A 234 20.20 13.74 -2.24
C ASN A 234 19.90 13.09 -3.59
N SER A 235 20.02 11.76 -3.69
CA SER A 235 19.50 11.02 -4.86
C SER A 235 18.02 10.67 -4.74
N TYR A 236 17.43 10.77 -3.54
CA TYR A 236 16.04 10.44 -3.24
C TYR A 236 15.53 9.13 -3.89
N PRO A 237 16.09 7.95 -3.53
CA PRO A 237 15.62 6.67 -4.05
C PRO A 237 14.20 6.37 -3.61
N VAL A 238 13.32 6.03 -4.56
CA VAL A 238 11.90 5.66 -4.31
C VAL A 238 11.45 4.58 -5.31
N SER A 239 10.22 4.08 -5.14
CA SER A 239 9.62 3.04 -6.00
C SER A 239 10.45 1.75 -6.03
N LEU A 240 10.88 1.29 -4.85
CA LEU A 240 11.70 0.09 -4.69
C LEU A 240 10.93 -1.18 -5.10
N THR A 241 11.21 -1.72 -6.29
CA THR A 241 10.57 -2.90 -6.86
C THR A 241 11.58 -4.04 -7.04
N ASN A 242 11.35 -5.19 -6.40
CA ASN A 242 12.17 -6.38 -6.58
C ASN A 242 11.69 -7.24 -7.76
N ILE A 243 12.62 -7.60 -8.65
CA ILE A 243 12.38 -8.56 -9.74
C ILE A 243 13.50 -9.59 -9.71
N ASN A 244 13.17 -10.82 -9.32
CA ASN A 244 14.09 -11.96 -9.30
C ASN A 244 15.43 -11.67 -8.58
N GLY A 245 15.40 -10.87 -7.50
CA GLY A 245 16.57 -10.52 -6.70
C GLY A 245 17.33 -9.27 -7.18
N THR A 246 16.90 -8.65 -8.28
CA THR A 246 17.38 -7.31 -8.69
C THR A 246 16.40 -6.26 -8.20
N LEU A 247 16.90 -5.26 -7.48
CA LEU A 247 16.11 -4.12 -7.03
C LEU A 247 16.11 -3.04 -8.11
N TYR A 248 14.94 -2.67 -8.61
CA TYR A 248 14.70 -1.53 -9.48
C TYR A 248 14.12 -0.38 -8.68
N PHE A 249 14.53 0.84 -8.99
CA PHE A 249 14.09 2.04 -8.28
C PHE A 249 14.38 3.27 -9.13
N THR A 250 13.89 4.44 -8.69
CA THR A 250 14.25 5.70 -9.32
C THR A 250 15.08 6.55 -8.39
N ALA A 251 16.09 7.21 -8.95
CA ALA A 251 16.99 8.09 -8.23
C ALA A 251 17.46 9.23 -9.14
N THR A 252 17.87 10.32 -8.51
CA THR A 252 18.30 11.55 -9.15
C THR A 252 19.80 11.75 -9.03
N THR A 253 20.43 12.26 -10.09
CA THR A 253 21.76 12.88 -10.04
C THR A 253 21.69 14.27 -10.67
N ALA A 254 22.68 15.12 -10.37
CA ALA A 254 22.78 16.44 -11.01
C ALA A 254 22.92 16.36 -12.54
N ALA A 255 23.54 15.29 -13.05
CA ALA A 255 23.81 15.11 -14.48
C ALA A 255 22.61 14.53 -15.26
N ASN A 256 21.83 13.64 -14.65
CA ASN A 256 20.80 12.85 -15.35
C ASN A 256 19.37 13.13 -14.89
N GLY A 257 19.16 13.99 -13.89
CA GLY A 257 17.82 14.13 -13.31
C GLY A 257 17.33 12.80 -12.73
N ARG A 258 16.00 12.62 -12.58
CA ARG A 258 15.41 11.37 -12.06
C ARG A 258 15.28 10.33 -13.17
N GLU A 259 15.94 9.20 -13.00
CA GLU A 259 16.02 8.12 -13.98
C GLU A 259 15.82 6.74 -13.34
N LEU A 260 15.78 5.68 -14.17
CA LEU A 260 15.66 4.30 -13.71
C LEU A 260 17.03 3.73 -13.31
N TRP A 261 17.12 3.22 -12.09
CA TRP A 261 18.30 2.58 -11.53
C TRP A 261 18.02 1.13 -11.15
N LYS A 262 19.09 0.34 -11.07
CA LYS A 262 19.03 -1.02 -10.53
C LYS A 262 20.15 -1.26 -9.52
N SER A 263 19.93 -2.23 -8.62
CA SER A 263 20.91 -2.68 -7.64
C SER A 263 20.81 -4.19 -7.40
N ASN A 264 21.95 -4.85 -7.26
CA ASN A 264 22.05 -6.18 -6.64
C ASN A 264 22.39 -6.08 -5.12
N GLY A 265 22.32 -4.86 -4.58
CA GLY A 265 22.67 -4.52 -3.20
C GLY A 265 24.18 -4.34 -2.94
N THR A 266 24.99 -4.15 -3.98
CA THR A 266 26.39 -3.73 -3.85
C THR A 266 26.59 -2.38 -4.54
N ALA A 267 27.62 -1.63 -4.16
CA ALA A 267 27.93 -0.35 -4.80
C ALA A 267 28.20 -0.50 -6.30
N SER A 268 28.97 -1.53 -6.68
CA SER A 268 29.31 -1.80 -8.08
C SER A 268 28.12 -2.28 -8.92
N GLY A 269 27.20 -3.04 -8.32
CA GLY A 269 25.96 -3.45 -8.98
C GLY A 269 24.84 -2.41 -8.92
N THR A 270 25.07 -1.24 -8.31
CA THR A 270 24.12 -0.13 -8.25
C THR A 270 24.42 0.87 -9.35
N VAL A 271 23.63 0.81 -10.43
CA VAL A 271 23.92 1.51 -11.68
C VAL A 271 22.66 2.08 -12.31
N LEU A 272 22.83 3.20 -13.03
CA LEU A 272 21.84 3.74 -13.94
C LEU A 272 21.53 2.67 -15.00
N VAL A 273 20.25 2.38 -15.22
CA VAL A 273 19.84 1.41 -16.25
C VAL A 273 19.98 2.05 -17.63
N LYS A 274 19.45 3.26 -17.78
CA LYS A 274 19.52 4.09 -18.98
C LYS A 274 19.25 5.54 -18.59
N ASP A 275 19.96 6.48 -19.20
CA ASP A 275 19.59 7.90 -19.24
C ASP A 275 18.53 8.04 -20.35
N ILE A 276 17.24 7.97 -19.99
CA ILE A 276 16.15 7.98 -20.97
C ILE A 276 15.97 9.40 -21.52
N ARG A 277 16.09 10.42 -20.66
CA ARG A 277 16.05 11.82 -21.06
C ARG A 277 17.29 12.55 -20.54
N SER A 278 18.23 12.76 -21.45
CA SER A 278 19.50 13.41 -21.16
C SER A 278 19.35 14.76 -20.44
N GLY A 279 20.23 14.99 -19.46
CA GLY A 279 20.34 16.25 -18.72
C GLY A 279 19.60 16.23 -17.39
N SER A 280 19.57 17.38 -16.70
CA SER A 280 19.13 17.47 -15.30
C SER A 280 17.61 17.31 -15.09
N ILE A 281 16.81 17.24 -16.15
CA ILE A 281 15.35 17.06 -16.06
C ILE A 281 15.03 15.58 -15.77
N GLY A 282 15.69 14.65 -16.46
CA GLY A 282 15.42 13.21 -16.38
C GLY A 282 14.03 12.81 -16.87
N SER A 283 13.80 11.51 -16.98
CA SER A 283 12.57 10.93 -17.56
C SER A 283 11.45 10.68 -16.57
N MET A 284 11.66 10.97 -15.28
CA MET A 284 10.70 10.80 -14.19
C MET A 284 9.99 9.43 -14.15
N PRO A 285 10.71 8.28 -14.10
CA PRO A 285 10.03 6.99 -14.13
C PRO A 285 9.08 6.79 -12.95
N ARG A 286 7.90 6.22 -13.20
CA ARG A 286 6.92 5.86 -12.17
C ARG A 286 6.18 4.56 -12.50
N GLU A 287 5.39 4.06 -11.54
CA GLU A 287 4.61 2.82 -11.68
C GLU A 287 5.45 1.60 -12.09
N LEU A 288 6.55 1.37 -11.36
CA LEU A 288 7.46 0.25 -11.62
C LEU A 288 6.76 -1.09 -11.32
N THR A 289 6.27 -1.75 -12.38
CA THR A 289 5.45 -2.97 -12.31
C THR A 289 6.18 -4.15 -12.96
N ASN A 290 6.27 -5.27 -12.24
CA ASN A 290 6.84 -6.52 -12.74
C ASN A 290 5.78 -7.35 -13.49
N VAL A 291 6.05 -7.66 -14.76
CA VAL A 291 5.23 -8.57 -15.57
C VAL A 291 6.13 -9.68 -16.11
N GLY A 292 6.02 -10.88 -15.50
CA GLY A 292 6.77 -12.05 -15.96
C GLY A 292 8.30 -11.90 -15.94
N GLY A 293 8.85 -11.04 -15.09
CA GLY A 293 10.30 -10.76 -15.01
C GLY A 293 10.78 -9.58 -15.85
N VAL A 294 9.88 -8.93 -16.60
CA VAL A 294 10.16 -7.68 -17.32
C VAL A 294 9.58 -6.51 -16.50
N LEU A 295 10.37 -5.46 -16.32
CA LEU A 295 9.91 -4.24 -15.68
C LEU A 295 9.15 -3.38 -16.70
N TYR A 296 7.93 -2.99 -16.37
CA TYR A 296 7.16 -1.97 -17.07
C TYR A 296 7.04 -0.73 -16.20
N PHE A 297 7.05 0.44 -16.81
CA PHE A 297 6.99 1.72 -16.11
C PHE A 297 6.60 2.83 -17.08
N VAL A 298 6.26 3.98 -16.52
CA VAL A 298 5.93 5.20 -17.29
C VAL A 298 7.12 6.14 -17.26
N ALA A 299 7.49 6.73 -18.39
CA ALA A 299 8.59 7.70 -18.48
C ALA A 299 8.46 8.63 -19.71
N ASP A 300 9.09 9.81 -19.64
CA ASP A 300 9.18 10.80 -20.72
C ASP A 300 10.61 10.95 -21.24
N ASN A 301 10.85 10.63 -22.51
CA ASN A 301 12.17 10.81 -23.15
C ASN A 301 12.43 12.23 -23.67
N GLY A 302 11.49 13.17 -23.47
CA GLY A 302 11.53 14.53 -23.99
C GLY A 302 11.10 14.68 -25.45
N VAL A 303 10.68 13.59 -26.10
CA VAL A 303 10.24 13.55 -27.51
C VAL A 303 8.80 13.05 -27.64
N ASN A 304 8.41 12.05 -26.84
CA ASN A 304 7.14 11.33 -26.94
C ASN A 304 6.16 11.64 -25.79
N GLY A 305 6.49 12.57 -24.89
CA GLY A 305 5.74 12.74 -23.64
C GLY A 305 5.84 11.50 -22.74
N GLU A 306 4.97 11.39 -21.74
CA GLU A 306 4.96 10.24 -20.82
C GLU A 306 4.23 9.05 -21.46
N GLU A 307 4.98 7.98 -21.68
CA GLU A 307 4.50 6.80 -22.39
C GLU A 307 4.85 5.51 -21.63
N LEU A 308 4.39 4.37 -22.14
CA LEU A 308 4.71 3.05 -21.58
C LEU A 308 6.11 2.60 -22.03
N TRP A 309 6.97 2.32 -21.07
CA TRP A 309 8.31 1.78 -21.26
C TRP A 309 8.45 0.38 -20.66
N LYS A 310 9.43 -0.37 -21.17
CA LYS A 310 9.86 -1.64 -20.58
C LYS A 310 11.37 -1.71 -20.41
N SER A 311 11.83 -2.51 -19.46
CA SER A 311 13.24 -2.81 -19.24
C SER A 311 13.47 -4.27 -18.84
N ASN A 312 14.53 -4.87 -19.38
CA ASN A 312 15.12 -6.10 -18.87
C ASN A 312 16.31 -5.85 -17.92
N GLY A 313 16.52 -4.60 -17.50
CA GLY A 313 17.62 -4.16 -16.66
C GLY A 313 18.90 -3.79 -17.40
N THR A 314 18.88 -3.70 -18.73
CA THR A 314 20.00 -3.19 -19.53
C THR A 314 19.59 -1.93 -20.29
N SER A 315 20.54 -1.07 -20.62
CA SER A 315 20.28 0.11 -21.45
C SER A 315 19.67 -0.26 -22.81
N ALA A 316 20.23 -1.27 -23.49
CA ALA A 316 19.73 -1.76 -24.77
C ALA A 316 18.30 -2.36 -24.69
N GLY A 317 17.98 -3.05 -23.59
CA GLY A 317 16.65 -3.60 -23.37
C GLY A 317 15.67 -2.63 -22.71
N THR A 318 16.04 -1.35 -22.55
CA THR A 318 15.16 -0.29 -22.02
C THR A 318 14.60 0.53 -23.16
N LEU A 319 13.33 0.28 -23.48
CA LEU A 319 12.71 0.69 -24.74
C LEU A 319 11.30 1.24 -24.50
N LEU A 320 10.95 2.26 -25.27
CA LEU A 320 9.56 2.69 -25.46
C LEU A 320 8.78 1.51 -26.03
N VAL A 321 7.65 1.16 -25.41
CA VAL A 321 6.81 0.06 -25.88
C VAL A 321 5.98 0.52 -27.07
N LYS A 322 5.31 1.67 -26.93
CA LYS A 322 4.52 2.32 -27.96
C LYS A 322 4.38 3.81 -27.63
N ASP A 323 4.44 4.64 -28.65
CA ASP A 323 3.97 6.03 -28.61
C ASP A 323 2.44 6.00 -28.81
N VAL A 324 1.67 5.96 -27.71
CA VAL A 324 0.21 5.79 -27.78
C VAL A 324 -0.45 7.05 -28.34
N GLU A 325 0.00 8.23 -27.90
CA GLU A 325 -0.39 9.52 -28.46
C GLU A 325 0.77 10.06 -29.31
N PRO A 326 0.71 9.96 -30.66
CA PRO A 326 1.86 10.26 -31.49
C PRO A 326 2.41 11.69 -31.32
N GLY A 327 3.72 11.79 -31.13
CA GLY A 327 4.43 13.07 -31.04
C GLY A 327 4.72 13.49 -29.60
N ALA A 328 4.87 14.80 -29.34
CA ALA A 328 5.32 15.28 -28.03
C ALA A 328 4.22 15.28 -26.94
N ALA A 329 3.00 14.86 -27.27
CA ALA A 329 1.90 14.82 -26.34
C ALA A 329 1.90 13.50 -25.57
N SER A 330 1.61 13.58 -24.27
CA SER A 330 1.59 12.43 -23.37
C SER A 330 0.26 11.68 -23.43
N SER A 331 0.30 10.36 -23.61
CA SER A 331 -0.84 9.46 -23.35
C SER A 331 -1.09 9.22 -21.86
N SER A 332 -0.13 9.62 -21.01
CA SER A 332 -0.20 9.60 -19.55
C SER A 332 -0.64 8.26 -18.96
N PRO A 333 0.06 7.13 -19.24
CA PRO A 333 -0.35 5.85 -18.71
C PRO A 333 -0.40 5.83 -17.19
N VAL A 334 -1.43 5.20 -16.62
CA VAL A 334 -1.56 4.99 -15.17
C VAL A 334 -2.21 3.63 -14.83
N TYR A 335 -2.10 3.24 -13.56
CA TYR A 335 -2.62 1.98 -13.00
C TYR A 335 -2.06 0.71 -13.66
N LEU A 336 -0.77 0.69 -13.96
CA LEU A 336 -0.07 -0.47 -14.55
C LEU A 336 -0.24 -1.73 -13.70
N THR A 337 -1.03 -2.68 -14.20
CA THR A 337 -1.46 -3.88 -13.48
C THR A 337 -1.14 -5.15 -14.27
N ASN A 338 -0.44 -6.09 -13.65
CA ASN A 338 -0.18 -7.41 -14.24
C ASN A 338 -1.39 -8.33 -14.03
N VAL A 339 -2.01 -8.78 -15.12
CA VAL A 339 -3.10 -9.77 -15.12
C VAL A 339 -2.61 -10.99 -15.90
N SER A 340 -2.18 -12.02 -15.18
CA SER A 340 -1.73 -13.31 -15.74
C SER A 340 -0.70 -13.17 -16.88
N GLY A 341 0.24 -12.23 -16.76
CA GLY A 341 1.32 -12.00 -17.73
C GLY A 341 1.00 -10.98 -18.83
N THR A 342 -0.23 -10.44 -18.87
CA THR A 342 -0.59 -9.30 -19.71
C THR A 342 -0.62 -8.03 -18.85
N LEU A 343 -0.01 -6.96 -19.34
CA LEU A 343 -0.10 -5.66 -18.66
C LEU A 343 -1.39 -4.97 -19.09
N TYR A 344 -2.20 -4.54 -18.12
CA TYR A 344 -3.32 -3.63 -18.31
C TYR A 344 -3.02 -2.29 -17.67
N PHE A 345 -3.51 -1.22 -18.28
CA PHE A 345 -3.30 0.15 -17.82
C PHE A 345 -4.34 1.05 -18.47
N THR A 346 -4.40 2.30 -18.05
CA THR A 346 -5.24 3.32 -18.66
C THR A 346 -4.37 4.33 -19.36
N ALA A 347 -4.80 4.80 -20.53
CA ALA A 347 -4.09 5.81 -21.32
C ALA A 347 -5.07 6.52 -22.24
N ARG A 348 -4.70 7.72 -22.70
CA ARG A 348 -5.52 8.56 -23.58
C ARG A 348 -4.87 8.85 -24.93
N THR A 349 -5.70 9.27 -25.88
CA THR A 349 -5.28 9.92 -27.13
C THR A 349 -5.98 11.28 -27.27
N ALA A 350 -5.68 12.05 -28.33
CA ALA A 350 -6.44 13.26 -28.62
C ALA A 350 -7.91 12.98 -29.00
N SER A 351 -8.18 11.83 -29.63
CA SER A 351 -9.52 11.41 -30.06
C SER A 351 -10.30 10.61 -29.01
N GLN A 352 -9.60 10.07 -28.01
CA GLN A 352 -10.16 9.16 -27.00
C GLN A 352 -9.65 9.55 -25.62
N GLY A 353 -10.52 9.69 -24.63
CA GLY A 353 -10.10 9.96 -23.26
C GLY A 353 -9.27 8.83 -22.65
N TYR A 354 -9.09 8.85 -21.31
CA TYR A 354 -8.47 7.72 -20.62
C TYR A 354 -9.37 6.49 -20.69
N GLU A 355 -8.91 5.49 -21.43
CA GLU A 355 -9.61 4.23 -21.68
C GLU A 355 -8.77 3.03 -21.24
N LEU A 356 -9.34 1.82 -21.29
CA LEU A 356 -8.62 0.59 -20.95
C LEU A 356 -7.71 0.12 -22.09
N TRP A 357 -6.42 0.00 -21.81
CA TRP A 357 -5.41 -0.54 -22.72
C TRP A 357 -4.78 -1.82 -22.18
N LYS A 358 -4.21 -2.61 -23.09
CA LYS A 358 -3.37 -3.76 -22.75
C LYS A 358 -2.08 -3.76 -23.54
N SER A 359 -1.04 -4.41 -22.99
CA SER A 359 0.24 -4.62 -23.65
C SER A 359 0.81 -6.01 -23.36
N ASN A 360 1.37 -6.64 -24.40
CA ASN A 360 2.27 -7.80 -24.28
C ASN A 360 3.76 -7.38 -24.30
N GLY A 361 4.07 -6.08 -24.22
CA GLY A 361 5.42 -5.54 -24.33
C GLY A 361 5.91 -5.25 -25.75
N THR A 362 5.07 -5.38 -26.77
CA THR A 362 5.40 -4.94 -28.13
C THR A 362 4.50 -3.78 -28.55
N SER A 363 4.95 -2.95 -29.49
CA SER A 363 4.10 -1.88 -30.04
C SER A 363 2.81 -2.42 -30.67
N ALA A 364 2.91 -3.50 -31.47
CA ALA A 364 1.77 -4.13 -32.11
C ALA A 364 0.78 -4.76 -31.10
N GLY A 365 1.28 -5.34 -30.01
CA GLY A 365 0.46 -5.88 -28.94
C GLY A 365 0.04 -4.87 -27.88
N THR A 366 0.34 -3.58 -28.07
CA THR A 366 -0.13 -2.48 -27.22
C THR A 366 -1.32 -1.82 -27.88
N VAL A 367 -2.51 -2.17 -27.41
CA VAL A 367 -3.78 -1.87 -28.08
C VAL A 367 -4.83 -1.45 -27.07
N LEU A 368 -5.74 -0.58 -27.54
CA LEU A 368 -6.97 -0.26 -26.84
C LEU A 368 -7.78 -1.55 -26.69
N VAL A 369 -8.20 -1.86 -25.47
CA VAL A 369 -9.07 -3.00 -25.21
C VAL A 369 -10.49 -2.65 -25.62
N LYS A 370 -10.99 -1.50 -25.15
CA LYS A 370 -12.30 -0.96 -25.49
C LYS A 370 -12.32 0.55 -25.23
N ASP A 371 -12.96 1.28 -26.13
CA ASP A 371 -13.40 2.67 -25.91
C ASP A 371 -14.70 2.60 -25.09
N ILE A 372 -14.58 2.61 -23.76
CA ILE A 372 -15.71 2.36 -22.85
C ILE A 372 -16.62 3.58 -22.84
N SER A 373 -16.05 4.79 -22.81
CA SER A 373 -16.77 6.05 -22.98
C SER A 373 -16.43 6.66 -24.35
N PRO A 374 -17.27 6.45 -25.39
CA PRO A 374 -16.93 6.84 -26.75
C PRO A 374 -16.56 8.32 -26.93
N GLY A 375 -15.53 8.56 -27.75
CA GLY A 375 -15.07 9.90 -28.12
C GLY A 375 -14.09 10.49 -27.10
N THR A 376 -14.04 11.81 -26.98
CA THR A 376 -13.00 12.49 -26.18
C THR A 376 -13.20 12.41 -24.66
N ARG A 377 -14.32 11.86 -24.20
CA ARG A 377 -14.57 11.65 -22.76
C ARG A 377 -13.76 10.46 -22.27
N SER A 378 -13.33 10.52 -21.01
CA SER A 378 -12.57 9.44 -20.36
C SER A 378 -13.52 8.53 -19.57
N SER A 379 -13.33 7.22 -19.67
CA SER A 379 -13.99 6.26 -18.78
C SER A 379 -13.38 6.19 -17.39
N ASN A 380 -12.23 6.84 -17.17
CA ASN A 380 -11.59 6.99 -15.86
C ASN A 380 -11.41 5.64 -15.13
N VAL A 381 -10.96 4.64 -15.89
CA VAL A 381 -10.75 3.28 -15.40
C VAL A 381 -9.89 3.28 -14.13
N ALA A 382 -10.35 2.59 -13.08
CA ALA A 382 -9.68 2.53 -11.79
C ALA A 382 -9.81 1.17 -11.11
N GLY A 383 -9.01 0.95 -10.07
CA GLY A 383 -9.16 -0.21 -9.18
C GLY A 383 -8.93 -1.56 -9.84
N LEU A 384 -8.11 -1.66 -10.89
CA LEU A 384 -7.84 -2.90 -11.62
C LEU A 384 -7.47 -4.06 -10.67
N GLN A 385 -8.19 -5.17 -10.76
CA GLN A 385 -7.96 -6.39 -9.99
C GLN A 385 -7.95 -7.61 -10.90
N ASN A 386 -6.90 -8.43 -10.81
CA ASN A 386 -6.87 -9.74 -11.43
C ASN A 386 -7.64 -10.74 -10.56
N VAL A 387 -8.70 -11.32 -11.10
CA VAL A 387 -9.45 -12.41 -10.47
C VAL A 387 -9.41 -13.62 -11.39
N ASN A 388 -8.59 -14.61 -11.05
CA ASN A 388 -8.47 -15.87 -11.78
C ASN A 388 -8.22 -15.69 -13.30
N GLY A 389 -7.54 -14.63 -13.71
CA GLY A 389 -7.25 -14.31 -15.12
C GLY A 389 -8.24 -13.35 -15.78
N THR A 390 -9.36 -13.04 -15.14
CA THR A 390 -10.29 -11.99 -15.58
C THR A 390 -9.94 -10.67 -14.89
N LEU A 391 -9.86 -9.58 -15.64
CA LEU A 391 -9.66 -8.26 -15.08
C LEU A 391 -11.02 -7.68 -14.64
N TYR A 392 -11.13 -7.30 -13.37
CA TYR A 392 -12.23 -6.48 -12.85
C TYR A 392 -11.74 -5.07 -12.58
N PHE A 393 -12.56 -4.07 -12.89
CA PHE A 393 -12.20 -2.66 -12.74
C PHE A 393 -13.46 -1.80 -12.65
N ILE A 394 -13.26 -0.55 -12.29
CA ILE A 394 -14.29 0.47 -12.22
C ILE A 394 -14.16 1.34 -13.45
N ALA A 395 -15.26 1.66 -14.15
CA ALA A 395 -15.24 2.57 -15.29
C ALA A 395 -16.59 3.22 -15.56
N ASP A 396 -16.55 4.37 -16.21
CA ASP A 396 -17.70 5.16 -16.64
C ASP A 396 -17.87 5.06 -18.17
N ASP A 397 -18.96 4.48 -18.66
CA ASP A 397 -19.32 4.56 -20.09
C ASP A 397 -20.03 5.89 -20.44
N GLY A 398 -20.31 6.66 -19.39
CA GLY A 398 -21.10 7.87 -19.25
C GLY A 398 -22.47 7.84 -19.87
N VAL A 399 -23.09 6.67 -19.75
CA VAL A 399 -24.52 6.45 -19.66
C VAL A 399 -24.88 6.00 -18.24
N SER A 400 -24.17 5.00 -17.71
CA SER A 400 -24.41 4.37 -16.39
C SER A 400 -23.51 4.88 -15.26
N GLY A 401 -22.66 5.88 -15.51
CA GLY A 401 -21.73 6.35 -14.46
C GLY A 401 -20.64 5.33 -14.14
N TYR A 402 -19.92 5.52 -13.02
CA TYR A 402 -18.84 4.61 -12.63
C TYR A 402 -19.40 3.32 -12.06
N GLU A 403 -19.24 2.22 -12.80
CA GLU A 403 -19.76 0.91 -12.43
C GLU A 403 -18.67 -0.16 -12.46
N ILE A 404 -19.01 -1.40 -12.09
CA ILE A 404 -18.08 -2.54 -12.17
C ILE A 404 -18.09 -3.14 -13.57
N TRP A 405 -16.90 -3.23 -14.15
CA TRP A 405 -16.65 -3.86 -15.43
C TRP A 405 -15.76 -5.09 -15.27
N LYS A 406 -15.89 -6.03 -16.20
CA LYS A 406 -14.95 -7.13 -16.40
C LYS A 406 -14.39 -7.13 -17.80
N SER A 407 -13.19 -7.65 -17.97
CA SER A 407 -12.54 -7.83 -19.27
C SER A 407 -11.74 -9.13 -19.31
N ASP A 408 -11.88 -9.86 -20.43
CA ASP A 408 -10.98 -10.95 -20.84
C ASP A 408 -9.80 -10.44 -21.72
N GLY A 409 -9.69 -9.12 -21.87
CA GLY A 409 -8.73 -8.45 -22.73
C GLY A 409 -9.20 -8.20 -24.16
N THR A 410 -10.42 -8.55 -24.52
CA THR A 410 -11.03 -8.24 -25.81
C THR A 410 -12.10 -7.16 -25.67
N SER A 411 -12.39 -6.43 -26.75
CA SER A 411 -13.48 -5.45 -26.72
C SER A 411 -14.86 -6.09 -26.46
N SER A 412 -15.10 -7.30 -26.97
CA SER A 412 -16.36 -8.03 -26.80
C SER A 412 -16.52 -8.60 -25.39
N GLY A 413 -15.43 -9.08 -24.78
CA GLY A 413 -15.42 -9.57 -23.41
C GLY A 413 -15.26 -8.46 -22.37
N THR A 414 -15.16 -7.20 -22.79
CA THR A 414 -15.15 -6.03 -21.91
C THR A 414 -16.57 -5.52 -21.73
N ILE A 415 -17.22 -5.94 -20.64
CA ILE A 415 -18.64 -5.72 -20.39
C ILE A 415 -18.89 -5.20 -18.98
N LEU A 416 -19.94 -4.39 -18.85
CA LEU A 416 -20.54 -4.03 -17.58
C LEU A 416 -20.99 -5.30 -16.88
N VAL A 417 -20.56 -5.50 -15.63
CA VAL A 417 -20.92 -6.67 -14.84
C VAL A 417 -22.28 -6.47 -14.20
N ASP A 418 -22.45 -5.31 -13.57
CA ASP A 418 -23.69 -4.91 -12.92
C ASP A 418 -23.75 -3.38 -12.86
N ASP A 419 -24.95 -2.82 -13.01
CA ASP A 419 -25.24 -1.41 -12.75
C ASP A 419 -25.76 -1.34 -11.30
N ILE A 420 -24.87 -1.00 -10.38
CA ILE A 420 -25.11 -1.08 -8.95
C ILE A 420 -26.16 -0.05 -8.51
N SER A 421 -26.22 1.11 -9.16
CA SER A 421 -27.24 2.13 -8.88
C SER A 421 -28.62 1.77 -9.44
N GLY A 422 -28.67 1.01 -10.55
CA GLY A 422 -29.91 0.69 -11.24
C GLY A 422 -30.62 1.90 -11.87
N ASP A 423 -29.96 3.06 -11.91
CA ASP A 423 -30.39 4.30 -12.55
C ASP A 423 -29.21 4.93 -13.30
N SER A 424 -29.39 6.09 -13.96
CA SER A 424 -28.29 6.80 -14.65
C SER A 424 -27.29 7.48 -13.69
N GLY A 425 -27.27 7.07 -12.42
CA GLY A 425 -26.46 7.61 -11.36
C GLY A 425 -25.03 7.09 -11.41
N ASN A 426 -24.17 7.64 -10.55
CA ASN A 426 -22.78 7.25 -10.42
C ASN A 426 -22.64 6.47 -9.11
N SER A 427 -22.38 5.15 -9.17
CA SER A 427 -22.20 4.39 -7.93
C SER A 427 -20.86 4.65 -7.24
N ALA A 428 -19.95 5.42 -7.82
CA ALA A 428 -18.69 5.88 -7.24
C ALA A 428 -17.94 4.80 -6.41
N PRO A 429 -17.75 3.58 -6.95
CA PRO A 429 -17.11 2.50 -6.22
C PRO A 429 -15.67 2.91 -5.83
N LYS A 430 -15.31 2.71 -4.57
CA LYS A 430 -14.06 3.26 -4.00
C LYS A 430 -12.96 2.22 -3.83
N THR A 431 -13.34 0.97 -3.63
CA THR A 431 -12.41 -0.11 -3.31
C THR A 431 -13.03 -1.43 -3.74
N MET A 432 -12.20 -2.28 -4.34
CA MET A 432 -12.54 -3.65 -4.66
C MET A 432 -11.62 -4.60 -3.91
N LEU A 433 -12.19 -5.64 -3.32
CA LEU A 433 -11.44 -6.65 -2.57
C LEU A 433 -11.98 -8.05 -2.88
N VAL A 434 -11.09 -8.95 -3.26
CA VAL A 434 -11.44 -10.37 -3.46
C VAL A 434 -11.30 -11.13 -2.15
N VAL A 435 -12.34 -11.86 -1.75
CA VAL A 435 -12.34 -12.76 -0.59
C VAL A 435 -12.95 -14.09 -1.02
N GLY A 436 -12.11 -15.13 -1.08
CA GLY A 436 -12.55 -16.43 -1.60
C GLY A 436 -13.00 -16.31 -3.05
N THR A 437 -14.24 -16.74 -3.34
CA THR A 437 -14.87 -16.65 -4.66
C THR A 437 -15.70 -15.38 -4.84
N ARG A 438 -15.49 -14.34 -4.02
CA ARG A 438 -16.33 -13.14 -4.04
C ARG A 438 -15.54 -11.86 -4.20
N LEU A 439 -16.06 -10.97 -5.03
CA LEU A 439 -15.56 -9.61 -5.19
C LEU A 439 -16.45 -8.68 -4.37
N TYR A 440 -15.87 -8.01 -3.39
CA TYR A 440 -16.54 -7.02 -2.56
C TYR A 440 -16.23 -5.63 -3.07
N VAL A 441 -17.26 -4.80 -3.20
CA VAL A 441 -17.13 -3.43 -3.68
C VAL A 441 -17.90 -2.49 -2.75
N VAL A 442 -17.28 -1.37 -2.40
CA VAL A 442 -17.96 -0.31 -1.66
C VAL A 442 -18.38 0.77 -2.65
N ALA A 443 -19.68 0.97 -2.81
CA ALA A 443 -20.27 1.88 -3.81
C ALA A 443 -21.47 2.64 -3.20
N SER A 444 -21.78 3.82 -3.72
CA SER A 444 -22.92 4.65 -3.33
C SER A 444 -24.15 4.35 -4.19
N THR A 445 -25.33 4.35 -3.59
CA THR A 445 -26.61 4.39 -4.34
C THR A 445 -27.38 5.65 -3.99
N ASN A 446 -28.23 6.14 -4.89
CA ASN A 446 -29.08 7.30 -4.62
C ASN A 446 -30.07 7.03 -3.47
N ALA A 447 -30.48 5.78 -3.28
CA ALA A 447 -31.41 5.38 -2.24
C ALA A 447 -30.77 5.32 -0.85
N ASN A 448 -29.57 4.74 -0.73
CA ASN A 448 -29.01 4.33 0.57
C ASN A 448 -27.63 4.93 0.88
N GLY A 449 -27.04 5.73 -0.03
CA GLY A 449 -25.68 6.22 0.13
C GLY A 449 -24.66 5.09 0.00
N LEU A 450 -23.56 5.14 0.76
CA LEU A 450 -22.44 4.21 0.63
C LEU A 450 -22.76 2.83 1.23
N GLU A 451 -22.76 1.80 0.40
CA GLU A 451 -23.09 0.41 0.71
C GLU A 451 -21.95 -0.56 0.32
N LEU A 452 -22.04 -1.78 0.86
CA LEU A 452 -21.16 -2.90 0.49
C LEU A 452 -21.91 -3.86 -0.43
N PHE A 453 -21.41 -4.01 -1.65
CA PHE A 453 -21.87 -4.98 -2.63
C PHE A 453 -20.94 -6.18 -2.68
N SER A 454 -21.47 -7.33 -3.09
CA SER A 454 -20.63 -8.47 -3.40
C SER A 454 -21.13 -9.19 -4.65
N LEU A 455 -20.18 -9.62 -5.47
CA LEU A 455 -20.40 -10.42 -6.66
C LEU A 455 -19.83 -11.82 -6.43
N ASP A 456 -20.63 -12.84 -6.72
CA ASP A 456 -20.17 -14.22 -6.72
C ASP A 456 -19.44 -14.54 -8.03
N LEU A 457 -18.17 -14.88 -7.92
CA LEU A 457 -17.28 -15.15 -9.04
C LEU A 457 -17.31 -16.64 -9.44
N SER A 458 -18.01 -17.50 -8.69
CA SER A 458 -18.13 -18.93 -9.02
C SER A 458 -19.16 -19.24 -10.10
N VAL A 459 -20.04 -18.27 -10.40
CA VAL A 459 -21.16 -18.41 -11.35
C VAL A 459 -20.91 -17.68 -12.67
N LEU A 460 -19.70 -17.14 -12.89
CA LEU A 460 -19.35 -16.24 -14.00
C LEU A 460 -18.36 -16.82 -15.02
#